data_AF-G1VCI3-F1
#
_entry.id   AF-G1VCI3-F1
#
_cell.length_a   1.000
_cell.length_b   1.000
_cell.length_c   1.000
_cell.angle_alpha   90.00
_cell.angle_beta   90.00
_cell.angle_gamma   90.00
#
_symmetry.space_group_name_H-M   'P 1'
#
loop_
_entity.id
_entity.type
_entity.pdbx_description
1 polymer ?
#
loop_
_entity_poly.entity_id
_entity_poly.type
_entity_poly.pdbx_seq_one_letter_code
_entity_poly.pdbx_strand_id
1 'polypeptide(L)'
;MSTELSIVRPENVQMIAQNAPKIYNENQQRSVRCTNAGAQLLSEIKEKGMSDELDQRCAAYIEKSRKTVKLMNEKRSPITKMFDQIRTEFTGMENSIDPTKAGNVPNQVQSFRNQFAAKKREEEEKRRREEAMKLQKQQALTKYETDVEDDFRQLFSRYVTQRINELTTLNTSLTLENFDTQSVKIVDYPTAMPADLFNHLTLSVIIPQILSTDEAAKIRASVQSHLLAQFNEQYTTEIGDYKDTIVDALNSKHAELERMAKANAEEQERMKQELAAKEAAEAARLEAERKRKEEEAKAAKEIQSQAQEVGNLFDSASVSTPAYTPKTSVKKKIVALDAEGIINIVSFWWSKDGMYMSVEDLTKMFKKQITAVEKYANDKVNAEFINSPHVRYEDEVKAK
;
A
#
# COMPACT_ATOMS: atom_id res chain seq x y z
N MET A 1 -41.49 -1.29 -40.97
CA MET A 1 -42.01 -0.68 -42.21
C MET A 1 -41.03 0.40 -42.62
N SER A 2 -40.70 0.53 -43.91
CA SER A 2 -39.79 1.59 -44.36
C SER A 2 -40.56 2.89 -44.48
N THR A 3 -40.32 3.83 -43.56
CA THR A 3 -40.75 5.22 -43.76
C THR A 3 -39.94 5.77 -44.93
N GLU A 4 -40.60 6.09 -46.04
CA GLU A 4 -39.94 6.86 -47.10
C GLU A 4 -39.45 8.18 -46.51
N LEU A 5 -38.15 8.45 -46.60
CA LEU A 5 -37.51 9.64 -46.03
C LEU A 5 -37.90 10.87 -46.86
N SER A 6 -39.11 11.38 -46.58
CA SER A 6 -39.89 12.39 -47.34
C SER A 6 -39.26 13.78 -47.46
N ILE A 7 -37.98 13.90 -47.13
CA ILE A 7 -37.16 15.11 -47.13
C ILE A 7 -36.39 15.25 -48.44
N VAL A 8 -35.77 14.17 -48.93
CA VAL A 8 -35.02 14.15 -50.21
C VAL A 8 -35.95 13.70 -51.35
N ARG A 9 -37.08 14.40 -51.49
CA ARG A 9 -38.02 14.19 -52.61
C ARG A 9 -37.29 14.37 -53.95
N PRO A 10 -37.32 13.37 -54.87
CA PRO A 10 -36.55 13.43 -56.13
C PRO A 10 -36.82 14.70 -56.93
N GLU A 11 -38.04 15.20 -56.91
CA GLU A 11 -38.50 16.41 -57.63
C GLU A 11 -37.79 17.66 -57.12
N ASN A 12 -37.57 17.77 -55.80
CA ASN A 12 -36.85 18.90 -55.19
C ASN A 12 -35.37 18.88 -55.59
N VAL A 13 -34.75 17.71 -55.57
CA VAL A 13 -33.34 17.52 -55.98
C VAL A 13 -33.18 17.80 -57.48
N GLN A 14 -34.09 17.28 -58.32
CA GLN A 14 -34.07 17.45 -59.77
C GLN A 14 -34.28 18.92 -60.17
N MET A 15 -35.26 19.61 -59.56
CA MET A 15 -35.48 21.04 -59.77
C MET A 15 -34.27 21.89 -59.36
N ILE A 16 -33.60 21.54 -58.26
CA ILE A 16 -32.36 22.24 -57.83
C ILE A 16 -31.19 21.91 -58.76
N ALA A 17 -31.00 20.65 -59.18
CA ALA A 17 -29.94 20.26 -60.11
C ALA A 17 -30.05 20.98 -61.47
N GLN A 18 -31.28 21.20 -61.96
CA GLN A 18 -31.54 21.98 -63.17
C GLN A 18 -31.31 23.50 -62.98
N ASN A 19 -31.71 24.07 -61.84
CA ASN A 19 -31.67 25.52 -61.63
C ASN A 19 -30.36 26.04 -61.01
N ALA A 20 -29.61 25.21 -60.28
CA ALA A 20 -28.38 25.64 -59.61
C ALA A 20 -27.27 26.12 -60.57
N PRO A 21 -26.97 25.45 -61.71
CA PRO A 21 -26.01 25.97 -62.69
C PRO A 21 -26.44 27.33 -63.27
N LYS A 22 -27.73 27.51 -63.54
CA LYS A 22 -28.29 28.79 -64.01
C LYS A 22 -28.13 29.89 -62.96
N ILE A 23 -28.53 29.64 -61.71
CA ILE A 23 -28.42 30.60 -60.61
C ILE A 23 -26.95 30.95 -60.31
N TYR A 24 -26.04 29.98 -60.39
CA TYR A 24 -24.60 30.21 -60.30
C TYR A 24 -24.10 31.14 -61.42
N ASN A 25 -24.40 30.82 -62.68
CA ASN A 25 -23.97 31.62 -63.83
C ASN A 25 -24.54 33.05 -63.80
N GLU A 26 -25.83 33.22 -63.47
CA GLU A 26 -26.42 34.55 -63.27
C GLU A 26 -25.73 35.33 -62.14
N ASN A 27 -25.42 34.68 -61.01
CA ASN A 27 -24.74 35.32 -59.89
C ASN A 27 -23.28 35.65 -60.18
N GLN A 28 -22.58 34.82 -60.96
CA GLN A 28 -21.24 35.09 -61.48
C GLN A 28 -21.26 36.33 -62.38
N GLN A 29 -22.21 36.41 -63.33
CA GLN A 29 -22.38 37.59 -64.19
C GLN A 29 -22.76 38.86 -63.40
N ARG A 30 -23.65 38.76 -62.39
CA ARG A 30 -23.98 39.86 -61.47
C ARG A 30 -22.74 40.37 -60.74
N SER A 31 -21.93 39.45 -60.22
CA SER A 31 -20.66 39.77 -59.54
C SER A 31 -19.69 40.50 -60.48
N VAL A 32 -19.37 39.93 -61.64
CA VAL A 32 -18.46 40.54 -62.63
C VAL A 32 -18.93 41.92 -63.07
N ARG A 33 -20.22 42.10 -63.38
CA ARG A 33 -20.78 43.42 -63.78
C ARG A 33 -20.69 44.44 -62.65
N CYS A 34 -20.89 44.03 -61.39
CA CYS A 34 -20.74 44.92 -60.23
C CYS A 34 -19.27 45.32 -60.03
N THR A 35 -18.36 44.34 -60.03
CA THR A 35 -16.91 44.58 -59.89
C THR A 35 -16.37 45.51 -60.98
N ASN A 36 -16.77 45.30 -62.25
CA ASN A 36 -16.31 46.14 -63.35
C ASN A 36 -16.79 47.60 -63.21
N ALA A 37 -18.06 47.82 -62.83
CA ALA A 37 -18.58 49.17 -62.59
C ALA A 37 -17.89 49.86 -61.39
N GLY A 38 -17.62 49.11 -60.31
CA GLY A 38 -16.85 49.61 -59.17
C GLY A 38 -15.39 49.92 -59.52
N ALA A 39 -14.77 49.12 -60.39
CA ALA A 39 -13.40 49.33 -60.86
C ALA A 39 -13.27 50.58 -61.75
N GLN A 40 -14.28 50.86 -62.60
CA GLN A 40 -14.35 52.09 -63.39
C GLN A 40 -14.42 53.33 -62.49
N LEU A 41 -15.36 53.36 -61.55
CA LEU A 41 -15.46 54.44 -60.56
C LEU A 41 -14.15 54.60 -59.76
N LEU A 42 -13.52 53.49 -59.34
CA LEU A 42 -12.25 53.52 -58.60
C LEU A 42 -11.07 54.03 -59.45
N SER A 43 -11.10 53.90 -60.78
CA SER A 43 -10.11 54.54 -61.67
C SER A 43 -10.35 56.04 -61.75
N GLU A 44 -11.60 56.47 -61.97
CA GLU A 44 -11.97 57.88 -62.02
C GLU A 44 -11.59 58.64 -60.73
N ILE A 45 -11.84 58.04 -59.56
CA ILE A 45 -11.43 58.59 -58.25
C ILE A 45 -9.91 58.76 -58.14
N LYS A 46 -9.13 57.79 -58.65
CA LYS A 46 -7.65 57.82 -58.59
C LYS A 46 -7.04 58.83 -59.56
N GLU A 47 -7.67 59.03 -60.72
CA GLU A 47 -7.19 59.94 -61.76
C GLU A 47 -7.55 61.40 -61.48
N LYS A 48 -8.72 61.67 -60.87
CA LYS A 48 -9.31 63.02 -60.77
C LYS A 48 -9.62 63.48 -59.34
N GLY A 49 -9.46 62.62 -58.35
CA GLY A 49 -9.91 62.86 -56.97
C GLY A 49 -11.42 62.66 -56.80
N MET A 50 -11.94 63.06 -55.64
CA MET A 50 -13.38 63.05 -55.35
C MET A 50 -14.03 64.38 -55.74
N SER A 51 -15.25 64.30 -56.25
CA SER A 51 -16.16 65.44 -56.49
C SER A 51 -17.59 65.03 -56.12
N ASP A 52 -18.48 65.99 -55.91
CA ASP A 52 -19.86 65.74 -55.46
C ASP A 52 -20.66 64.87 -56.45
N GLU A 53 -20.44 65.05 -57.75
CA GLU A 53 -21.02 64.20 -58.81
C GLU A 53 -20.50 62.75 -58.72
N LEU A 54 -19.19 62.59 -58.46
CA LEU A 54 -18.57 61.27 -58.35
C LEU A 54 -18.97 60.57 -57.05
N ASP A 55 -19.17 61.30 -55.96
CA ASP A 55 -19.75 60.77 -54.72
C ASP A 55 -21.19 60.29 -54.94
N GLN A 56 -22.04 61.09 -55.60
CA GLN A 56 -23.42 60.68 -55.93
C GLN A 56 -23.45 59.41 -56.78
N ARG A 57 -22.54 59.29 -57.77
CA ARG A 57 -22.35 58.07 -58.59
C ARG A 57 -21.88 56.88 -57.74
N CYS A 58 -20.98 57.11 -56.77
CA CYS A 58 -20.50 56.08 -55.85
C CYS A 58 -21.58 55.61 -54.87
N ALA A 59 -22.36 56.52 -54.29
CA ALA A 59 -23.48 56.20 -53.42
C ALA A 59 -24.53 55.32 -54.13
N ALA A 60 -24.90 55.69 -55.36
CA ALA A 60 -25.80 54.91 -56.21
C ALA A 60 -25.22 53.52 -56.56
N TYR A 61 -23.92 53.44 -56.84
CA TYR A 61 -23.23 52.16 -57.04
C TYR A 61 -23.25 51.27 -55.79
N ILE A 62 -22.93 51.82 -54.61
CA ILE A 62 -22.93 51.07 -53.35
C ILE A 62 -24.34 50.58 -52.99
N GLU A 63 -25.38 51.38 -53.21
CA GLU A 63 -26.76 50.96 -53.00
C GLU A 63 -27.15 49.80 -53.96
N LYS A 64 -26.81 49.92 -55.24
CA LYS A 64 -27.01 48.88 -56.26
C LYS A 64 -26.23 47.59 -55.96
N SER A 65 -25.01 47.72 -55.42
CA SER A 65 -24.19 46.60 -54.95
C SER A 65 -24.86 45.87 -53.78
N ARG A 66 -25.32 46.59 -52.75
CA ARG A 66 -26.08 46.02 -51.61
C ARG A 66 -27.34 45.28 -52.08
N LYS A 67 -28.13 45.88 -52.99
CA LYS A 67 -29.31 45.24 -53.62
C LYS A 67 -28.92 43.96 -54.39
N THR A 68 -27.81 43.99 -55.12
CA THR A 68 -27.30 42.83 -55.89
C THR A 68 -26.86 41.69 -54.97
N VAL A 69 -26.13 41.98 -53.90
CA VAL A 69 -25.73 40.97 -52.88
C VAL A 69 -26.97 40.37 -52.18
N LYS A 70 -28.00 41.16 -51.89
CA LYS A 70 -29.27 40.64 -51.34
C LYS A 70 -29.91 39.62 -52.30
N LEU A 71 -30.08 39.99 -53.57
CA LEU A 71 -30.66 39.12 -54.59
C LEU A 71 -29.84 37.82 -54.81
N MET A 72 -28.50 37.93 -54.83
CA MET A 72 -27.61 36.77 -54.96
C MET A 72 -27.79 35.78 -53.78
N ASN A 73 -27.97 36.30 -52.56
CA ASN A 73 -28.26 35.50 -51.36
C ASN A 73 -29.65 34.86 -51.41
N GLU A 74 -30.68 35.62 -51.77
CA GLU A 74 -32.06 35.13 -51.92
C GLU A 74 -32.15 33.98 -52.93
N LYS A 75 -31.45 34.10 -54.08
CA LYS A 75 -31.45 33.06 -55.11
C LYS A 75 -30.63 31.82 -54.74
N ARG A 76 -29.54 31.94 -53.96
CA ARG A 76 -28.72 30.78 -53.55
C ARG A 76 -29.22 30.06 -52.30
N SER A 77 -29.95 30.74 -51.42
CA SER A 77 -30.34 30.20 -50.10
C SER A 77 -31.14 28.88 -50.14
N PRO A 78 -32.11 28.67 -51.07
CA PRO A 78 -32.80 27.38 -51.17
C PRO A 78 -31.84 26.23 -51.52
N ILE A 79 -30.88 26.49 -52.40
CA ILE A 79 -29.87 25.51 -52.84
C ILE A 79 -28.96 25.14 -51.67
N THR A 80 -28.41 26.12 -50.94
CA THR A 80 -27.51 25.84 -49.81
C THR A 80 -28.25 25.11 -48.69
N LYS A 81 -29.48 25.52 -48.35
CA LYS A 81 -30.30 24.82 -47.35
C LYS A 81 -30.53 23.35 -47.69
N MET A 82 -30.79 23.03 -48.96
CA MET A 82 -30.96 21.63 -49.40
C MET A 82 -29.66 20.82 -49.25
N PHE A 83 -28.49 21.39 -49.61
CA PHE A 83 -27.21 20.71 -49.41
C PHE A 83 -26.85 20.55 -47.92
N ASP A 84 -27.09 21.58 -47.09
CA ASP A 84 -26.91 21.49 -45.64
C ASP A 84 -27.83 20.42 -45.03
N GLN A 85 -29.07 20.30 -45.50
CA GLN A 85 -30.02 19.27 -45.08
C GLN A 85 -29.58 17.87 -45.52
N ILE A 86 -29.23 17.66 -46.79
CA ILE A 86 -28.72 16.38 -47.30
C ILE A 86 -27.50 15.91 -46.50
N ARG A 87 -26.53 16.81 -46.23
CA ARG A 87 -25.38 16.50 -45.34
C ARG A 87 -25.83 16.09 -43.94
N THR A 88 -26.83 16.79 -43.39
CA THR A 88 -27.36 16.52 -42.05
C THR A 88 -28.06 15.16 -41.97
N GLU A 89 -28.82 14.76 -42.98
CA GLU A 89 -29.44 13.42 -43.03
C GLU A 89 -28.39 12.31 -43.12
N PHE A 90 -27.38 12.44 -44.00
CA PHE A 90 -26.29 11.45 -44.10
C PHE A 90 -25.51 11.31 -42.79
N THR A 91 -25.06 12.42 -42.21
CA THR A 91 -24.38 12.41 -40.91
C THR A 91 -25.30 11.98 -39.78
N GLY A 92 -26.62 12.18 -39.88
CA GLY A 92 -27.62 11.64 -38.95
C GLY A 92 -27.66 10.11 -38.99
N MET A 93 -27.74 9.54 -40.20
CA MET A 93 -27.71 8.09 -40.41
C MET A 93 -26.40 7.47 -39.89
N GLU A 94 -25.24 8.08 -40.18
CA GLU A 94 -23.93 7.67 -39.64
C GLU A 94 -23.93 7.64 -38.10
N ASN A 95 -24.32 8.76 -37.46
CA ASN A 95 -24.38 8.86 -36.00
C ASN A 95 -25.42 7.91 -35.37
N SER A 96 -26.42 7.43 -36.12
CA SER A 96 -27.42 6.48 -35.63
C SER A 96 -26.88 5.05 -35.44
N ILE A 97 -25.76 4.71 -36.08
CA ILE A 97 -25.14 3.37 -36.02
C ILE A 97 -23.67 3.36 -35.55
N ASP A 98 -23.01 4.52 -35.48
CA ASP A 98 -21.64 4.64 -34.96
C ASP A 98 -21.59 4.29 -33.45
N PRO A 99 -20.92 3.19 -33.02
CA PRO A 99 -20.90 2.75 -31.63
C PRO A 99 -20.17 3.71 -30.68
N THR A 100 -19.46 4.73 -31.19
CA THR A 100 -18.85 5.79 -30.39
C THR A 100 -19.84 6.88 -29.97
N LYS A 101 -21.05 6.94 -30.56
CA LYS A 101 -22.05 7.97 -30.27
C LYS A 101 -23.00 7.51 -29.16
N ALA A 102 -23.00 8.27 -28.07
CA ALA A 102 -23.83 7.98 -26.91
C ALA A 102 -25.32 7.89 -27.27
N GLY A 103 -25.99 6.86 -26.73
CA GLY A 103 -27.45 6.71 -26.79
C GLY A 103 -28.00 5.88 -27.94
N ASN A 104 -27.24 5.61 -29.00
CA ASN A 104 -27.69 4.71 -30.08
C ASN A 104 -27.57 3.22 -29.71
N VAL A 105 -28.18 2.33 -30.50
CA VAL A 105 -28.23 0.89 -30.18
C VAL A 105 -26.83 0.23 -30.18
N PRO A 106 -25.95 0.43 -31.19
CA PRO A 106 -24.59 -0.12 -31.15
C PRO A 106 -23.76 0.34 -29.95
N ASN A 107 -23.90 1.59 -29.51
CA ASN A 107 -23.25 2.11 -28.31
C ASN A 107 -23.77 1.44 -27.02
N GLN A 108 -25.09 1.25 -26.90
CA GLN A 108 -25.69 0.50 -25.78
C GLN A 108 -25.21 -0.96 -25.75
N VAL A 109 -25.18 -1.64 -26.90
CA VAL A 109 -24.66 -3.02 -27.03
C VAL A 109 -23.18 -3.09 -26.62
N GLN A 110 -22.36 -2.12 -27.04
CA GLN A 110 -20.96 -2.06 -26.64
C GLN A 110 -20.78 -1.79 -25.13
N SER A 111 -21.66 -1.00 -24.51
CA SER A 111 -21.70 -0.83 -23.05
C SER A 111 -21.98 -2.15 -22.33
N PHE A 112 -22.95 -2.94 -22.80
CA PHE A 112 -23.21 -4.28 -22.23
C PHE A 112 -22.04 -5.26 -22.45
N ARG A 113 -21.34 -5.21 -23.61
CA ARG A 113 -20.10 -6.00 -23.83
C ARG A 113 -19.02 -5.64 -22.80
N ASN A 114 -18.82 -4.35 -22.53
CA ASN A 114 -17.85 -3.86 -21.55
C ASN A 114 -18.21 -4.31 -20.13
N GLN A 115 -19.47 -4.14 -19.71
CA GLN A 115 -19.97 -4.57 -18.39
C GLN A 115 -19.80 -6.07 -18.17
N PHE A 116 -20.12 -6.91 -19.17
CA PHE A 116 -19.93 -8.35 -19.08
C PHE A 116 -18.45 -8.75 -18.98
N ALA A 117 -17.57 -8.07 -19.73
CA ALA A 117 -16.13 -8.29 -19.64
C ALA A 117 -15.55 -7.90 -18.26
N ALA A 118 -16.05 -6.80 -17.66
CA ALA A 118 -15.68 -6.39 -16.32
C ALA A 118 -16.15 -7.41 -15.26
N LYS A 119 -17.43 -7.82 -15.29
CA LYS A 119 -17.98 -8.83 -14.38
C LYS A 119 -17.25 -10.16 -14.45
N LYS A 120 -16.88 -10.62 -15.65
CA LYS A 120 -16.10 -11.87 -15.81
C LYS A 120 -14.69 -11.75 -15.20
N ARG A 121 -14.05 -10.58 -15.28
CA ARG A 121 -12.76 -10.32 -14.61
C ARG A 121 -12.92 -10.36 -13.08
N GLU A 122 -13.97 -9.73 -12.56
CA GLU A 122 -14.30 -9.74 -11.12
C GLU A 122 -14.56 -11.15 -10.59
N GLU A 123 -15.36 -11.96 -11.31
CA GLU A 123 -15.63 -13.36 -10.96
C GLU A 123 -14.35 -14.22 -10.94
N GLU A 124 -13.44 -14.03 -11.91
CA GLU A 124 -12.17 -14.75 -11.96
C GLU A 124 -11.13 -14.24 -10.95
N GLU A 125 -11.14 -12.97 -10.59
CA GLU A 125 -10.32 -12.46 -9.50
C GLU A 125 -10.84 -12.95 -8.14
N LYS A 126 -12.17 -12.92 -7.92
CA LYS A 126 -12.80 -13.49 -6.72
C LYS A 126 -12.46 -14.98 -6.57
N ARG A 127 -12.59 -15.77 -7.64
CA ARG A 127 -12.19 -17.19 -7.64
C ARG A 127 -10.72 -17.37 -7.21
N ARG A 128 -9.79 -16.59 -7.79
CA ARG A 128 -8.36 -16.64 -7.42
C ARG A 128 -8.09 -16.20 -5.98
N ARG A 129 -8.83 -15.22 -5.44
CA ARG A 129 -8.75 -14.80 -4.02
C ARG A 129 -9.26 -15.90 -3.09
N GLU A 130 -10.34 -16.59 -3.44
CA GLU A 130 -10.89 -17.73 -2.68
C GLU A 130 -9.96 -18.96 -2.73
N GLU A 131 -9.42 -19.29 -3.90
CA GLU A 131 -8.40 -20.33 -4.09
C GLU A 131 -7.14 -20.05 -3.25
N ALA A 132 -6.64 -18.80 -3.28
CA ALA A 132 -5.48 -18.37 -2.50
C ALA A 132 -5.73 -18.40 -0.99
N MET A 133 -6.90 -17.94 -0.51
CA MET A 133 -7.27 -18.03 0.91
C MET A 133 -7.35 -19.49 1.38
N LYS A 134 -7.92 -20.38 0.56
CA LYS A 134 -8.00 -21.82 0.87
C LYS A 134 -6.62 -22.46 0.94
N LEU A 135 -5.71 -22.13 0.01
CA LEU A 135 -4.32 -22.58 0.03
C LEU A 135 -3.58 -22.06 1.28
N GLN A 136 -3.74 -20.77 1.61
CA GLN A 136 -3.13 -20.16 2.79
C GLN A 136 -3.64 -20.82 4.08
N LYS A 137 -4.93 -21.12 4.20
CA LYS A 137 -5.46 -21.84 5.37
C LYS A 137 -4.94 -23.27 5.44
N GLN A 138 -4.83 -23.99 4.30
CA GLN A 138 -4.25 -25.34 4.29
C GLN A 138 -2.77 -25.34 4.70
N GLN A 139 -1.98 -24.37 4.22
CA GLN A 139 -0.59 -24.20 4.62
C GLN A 139 -0.47 -23.84 6.11
N ALA A 140 -1.36 -23.00 6.64
CA ALA A 140 -1.39 -22.66 8.06
C ALA A 140 -1.80 -23.85 8.95
N LEU A 141 -2.74 -24.69 8.51
CA LEU A 141 -3.10 -25.94 9.20
C LEU A 141 -1.89 -26.87 9.31
N THR A 142 -1.29 -27.24 8.17
CA THR A 142 -0.16 -28.18 8.13
C THR A 142 1.07 -27.64 8.84
N LYS A 143 1.38 -26.34 8.72
CA LYS A 143 2.48 -25.74 9.49
C LYS A 143 2.19 -25.78 11.00
N TYR A 144 0.99 -25.42 11.43
CA TYR A 144 0.65 -25.42 12.86
C TYR A 144 0.69 -26.83 13.47
N GLU A 145 0.33 -27.85 12.71
CA GLU A 145 0.48 -29.26 13.08
C GLU A 145 1.96 -29.62 13.32
N THR A 146 2.87 -29.27 12.40
CA THR A 146 4.32 -29.47 12.57
C THR A 146 4.89 -28.65 13.74
N ASP A 147 4.57 -27.36 13.84
CA ASP A 147 5.06 -26.48 14.91
C ASP A 147 4.65 -27.03 16.30
N VAL A 148 3.45 -27.61 16.42
CA VAL A 148 2.95 -28.27 17.65
C VAL A 148 3.64 -29.60 17.93
N GLU A 149 3.95 -30.41 16.90
CA GLU A 149 4.69 -31.66 17.07
C GLU A 149 6.12 -31.39 17.58
N ASP A 150 6.82 -30.43 16.98
CA ASP A 150 8.18 -30.05 17.37
C ASP A 150 8.25 -29.49 18.81
N ASP A 151 7.28 -28.67 19.23
CA ASP A 151 7.23 -28.13 20.60
C ASP A 151 6.93 -29.25 21.63
N PHE A 152 6.04 -30.20 21.33
CA PHE A 152 5.86 -31.39 22.16
C PHE A 152 7.13 -32.24 22.25
N ARG A 153 7.85 -32.46 21.13
CA ARG A 153 9.13 -33.19 21.12
C ARG A 153 10.21 -32.48 21.95
N GLN A 154 10.30 -31.16 21.89
CA GLN A 154 11.21 -30.38 22.72
C GLN A 154 10.85 -30.43 24.21
N LEU A 155 9.57 -30.30 24.56
CA LEU A 155 9.09 -30.39 25.95
C LEU A 155 9.35 -31.77 26.55
N PHE A 156 9.10 -32.83 25.79
CA PHE A 156 9.41 -34.21 26.20
C PHE A 156 10.92 -34.43 26.38
N SER A 157 11.76 -34.00 25.44
CA SER A 157 13.22 -34.12 25.55
C SER A 157 13.77 -33.40 26.80
N ARG A 158 13.25 -32.20 27.13
CA ARG A 158 13.59 -31.50 28.38
C ARG A 158 13.16 -32.29 29.62
N TYR A 159 11.99 -32.92 29.59
CA TYR A 159 11.47 -33.75 30.69
C TYR A 159 12.32 -35.01 30.92
N VAL A 160 12.68 -35.74 29.86
CA VAL A 160 13.61 -36.89 29.95
C VAL A 160 14.97 -36.45 30.50
N THR A 161 15.52 -35.34 29.97
CA THR A 161 16.78 -34.76 30.46
C THR A 161 16.73 -34.41 31.95
N GLN A 162 15.60 -33.89 32.45
CA GLN A 162 15.42 -33.63 33.88
C GLN A 162 15.48 -34.93 34.71
N ARG A 163 14.80 -35.99 34.27
CA ARG A 163 14.78 -37.27 35.00
C ARG A 163 16.13 -37.99 35.00
N ILE A 164 16.88 -37.91 33.90
CA ILE A 164 18.29 -38.33 33.84
C ILE A 164 19.14 -37.53 34.83
N ASN A 165 18.99 -36.21 34.91
CA ASN A 165 19.73 -35.37 35.86
C ASN A 165 19.35 -35.64 37.33
N GLU A 166 18.09 -35.95 37.62
CA GLU A 166 17.63 -36.38 38.95
C GLU A 166 18.29 -37.71 39.37
N LEU A 167 18.27 -38.73 38.50
CA LEU A 167 19.00 -39.99 38.72
C LEU A 167 20.51 -39.77 38.87
N THR A 168 21.09 -38.88 38.06
CA THR A 168 22.51 -38.48 38.17
C THR A 168 22.82 -37.87 39.53
N THR A 169 21.92 -37.03 40.05
CA THR A 169 22.06 -36.35 41.35
C THR A 169 21.90 -37.33 42.53
N LEU A 170 20.93 -38.25 42.47
CA LEU A 170 20.79 -39.34 43.44
C LEU A 170 22.06 -40.19 43.49
N ASN A 171 22.56 -40.64 42.34
CA ASN A 171 23.79 -41.40 42.23
C ASN A 171 25.02 -40.63 42.75
N THR A 172 25.22 -39.37 42.35
CA THR A 172 26.40 -38.59 42.76
C THR A 172 26.37 -38.16 44.23
N SER A 173 25.20 -38.10 44.87
CA SER A 173 25.05 -37.77 46.31
C SER A 173 25.12 -38.97 47.26
N LEU A 174 25.45 -40.17 46.76
CA LEU A 174 25.66 -41.37 47.58
C LEU A 174 26.85 -41.19 48.55
N THR A 175 26.57 -41.37 49.85
CA THR A 175 27.57 -41.46 50.93
C THR A 175 27.27 -42.70 51.78
N LEU A 176 28.24 -43.21 52.55
CA LEU A 176 28.02 -44.39 53.40
C LEU A 176 26.85 -44.23 54.39
N GLU A 177 26.62 -43.01 54.88
CA GLU A 177 25.54 -42.70 55.82
C GLU A 177 24.15 -42.74 55.17
N ASN A 178 24.04 -42.49 53.87
CA ASN A 178 22.77 -42.42 53.14
C ASN A 178 22.53 -43.58 52.17
N PHE A 179 23.54 -44.44 51.97
CA PHE A 179 23.63 -45.39 50.85
C PHE A 179 22.40 -46.30 50.72
N ASP A 180 21.98 -46.96 51.81
CA ASP A 180 20.81 -47.85 51.80
C ASP A 180 19.54 -47.09 51.36
N THR A 181 19.32 -45.90 51.93
CA THR A 181 18.13 -45.08 51.70
C THR A 181 18.07 -44.45 50.30
N GLN A 182 19.23 -44.25 49.67
CA GLN A 182 19.35 -43.70 48.32
C GLN A 182 19.35 -44.80 47.26
N SER A 183 19.97 -45.95 47.54
CA SER A 183 19.98 -47.12 46.65
C SER A 183 18.56 -47.63 46.40
N VAL A 184 17.72 -47.71 47.44
CA VAL A 184 16.29 -48.05 47.30
C VAL A 184 15.57 -47.05 46.37
N LYS A 185 15.78 -45.73 46.56
CA LYS A 185 15.17 -44.69 45.69
C LYS A 185 15.63 -44.75 44.24
N ILE A 186 16.84 -45.26 43.98
CA ILE A 186 17.38 -45.46 42.63
C ILE A 186 16.77 -46.72 42.00
N VAL A 187 16.67 -47.83 42.74
CA VAL A 187 16.07 -49.09 42.26
C VAL A 187 14.57 -48.90 41.95
N ASP A 188 13.84 -48.26 42.85
CA ASP A 188 12.40 -47.98 42.76
C ASP A 188 12.06 -46.76 41.87
N TYR A 189 13.04 -46.16 41.18
CA TYR A 189 12.82 -44.95 40.39
C TYR A 189 11.83 -45.20 39.22
N PRO A 190 10.80 -44.36 39.02
CA PRO A 190 9.77 -44.61 38.01
C PRO A 190 10.27 -44.59 36.56
N THR A 191 10.33 -45.79 35.95
CA THR A 191 10.65 -45.98 34.52
C THR A 191 9.44 -45.81 33.61
N ALA A 192 8.20 -45.83 34.12
CA ALA A 192 7.01 -45.53 33.33
C ALA A 192 6.76 -44.01 33.25
N MET A 193 6.35 -43.51 32.07
CA MET A 193 6.00 -42.09 31.90
C MET A 193 4.68 -41.76 32.64
N PRO A 194 4.57 -40.61 33.34
CA PRO A 194 3.31 -40.20 33.96
C PRO A 194 2.19 -40.01 32.92
N ALA A 195 1.07 -40.69 33.12
CA ALA A 195 -0.08 -40.64 32.22
C ALA A 195 -0.72 -39.23 32.10
N ASP A 196 -0.47 -38.37 33.08
CA ASP A 196 -0.93 -36.98 33.15
C ASP A 196 0.10 -35.96 32.66
N LEU A 197 1.31 -36.37 32.23
CA LEU A 197 2.40 -35.47 31.82
C LEU A 197 1.92 -34.37 30.87
N PHE A 198 1.19 -34.73 29.81
CA PHE A 198 0.67 -33.79 28.82
C PHE A 198 -0.32 -32.75 29.38
N ASN A 199 -0.99 -33.02 30.49
CA ASN A 199 -1.89 -32.05 31.14
C ASN A 199 -1.12 -30.89 31.78
N HIS A 200 0.17 -31.11 32.09
CA HIS A 200 1.08 -30.11 32.68
C HIS A 200 1.99 -29.45 31.63
N LEU A 201 1.97 -29.91 30.37
CA LEU A 201 2.77 -29.34 29.28
C LEU A 201 2.10 -28.12 28.64
N THR A 202 2.65 -26.93 28.90
CA THR A 202 2.20 -25.69 28.27
C THR A 202 2.91 -25.46 26.93
N LEU A 203 2.23 -25.73 25.82
CA LEU A 203 2.71 -25.42 24.47
C LEU A 203 2.96 -23.91 24.29
N SER A 204 4.11 -23.57 23.72
CA SER A 204 4.52 -22.20 23.37
C SER A 204 4.05 -21.77 21.97
N VAL A 205 3.50 -22.69 21.18
CA VAL A 205 3.10 -22.44 19.78
C VAL A 205 1.89 -21.50 19.67
N ILE A 206 2.12 -20.36 19.03
CA ILE A 206 1.12 -19.33 18.75
C ILE A 206 0.10 -19.85 17.72
N ILE A 207 -1.19 -19.68 18.02
CA ILE A 207 -2.28 -20.03 17.09
C ILE A 207 -2.32 -19.01 15.93
N PRO A 208 -2.21 -19.45 14.65
CA PRO A 208 -2.34 -18.56 13.50
C PRO A 208 -3.74 -17.92 13.42
N GLN A 209 -3.82 -16.62 13.13
CA GLN A 209 -5.08 -15.84 13.09
C GLN A 209 -6.12 -16.34 12.06
N ILE A 210 -5.73 -17.23 11.14
CA ILE A 210 -6.61 -17.86 10.13
C ILE A 210 -7.28 -19.17 10.64
N LEU A 211 -6.87 -19.66 11.83
CA LEU A 211 -7.40 -20.83 12.48
C LEU A 211 -8.23 -20.43 13.71
N SER A 212 -9.32 -21.14 13.96
CA SER A 212 -10.09 -21.02 15.18
C SER A 212 -9.46 -21.79 16.34
N THR A 213 -9.79 -21.41 17.58
CA THR A 213 -9.32 -22.11 18.80
C THR A 213 -9.75 -23.57 18.84
N ASP A 214 -10.91 -23.91 18.27
CA ASP A 214 -11.42 -25.29 18.16
C ASP A 214 -10.62 -26.12 17.16
N GLU A 215 -10.29 -25.58 15.98
CA GLU A 215 -9.38 -26.23 15.02
C GLU A 215 -8.00 -26.45 15.64
N ALA A 216 -7.46 -25.44 16.34
CA ALA A 216 -6.18 -25.52 17.02
C ALA A 216 -6.17 -26.56 18.17
N ALA A 217 -7.26 -26.68 18.92
CA ALA A 217 -7.41 -27.68 19.99
C ALA A 217 -7.47 -29.11 19.43
N LYS A 218 -8.19 -29.31 18.30
CA LYS A 218 -8.28 -30.60 17.61
C LYS A 218 -6.93 -31.06 17.06
N ILE A 219 -6.15 -30.15 16.46
CA ILE A 219 -4.79 -30.46 16.00
C ILE A 219 -3.90 -30.87 17.18
N ARG A 220 -3.90 -30.10 18.27
CA ARG A 220 -3.12 -30.42 19.49
C ARG A 220 -3.46 -31.81 20.05
N ALA A 221 -4.75 -32.14 20.17
CA ALA A 221 -5.19 -33.46 20.64
C ALA A 221 -4.81 -34.60 19.68
N SER A 222 -4.87 -34.36 18.36
CA SER A 222 -4.45 -35.34 17.33
C SER A 222 -2.95 -35.63 17.43
N VAL A 223 -2.12 -34.59 17.47
CA VAL A 223 -0.65 -34.70 17.60
C VAL A 223 -0.27 -35.37 18.93
N GLN A 224 -0.89 -34.95 20.05
CA GLN A 224 -0.69 -35.60 21.36
C GLN A 224 -1.02 -37.10 21.30
N SER A 225 -2.15 -37.48 20.69
CA SER A 225 -2.55 -38.89 20.57
C SER A 225 -1.61 -39.70 19.69
N HIS A 226 -1.01 -39.10 18.66
CA HIS A 226 0.00 -39.74 17.82
C HIS A 226 1.34 -39.94 18.59
N LEU A 227 1.81 -38.91 19.29
CA LEU A 227 3.10 -38.94 20.00
C LEU A 227 3.08 -39.80 21.27
N LEU A 228 1.91 -39.97 21.89
CA LEU A 228 1.75 -40.66 23.18
C LEU A 228 2.42 -42.05 23.23
N ALA A 229 2.26 -42.86 22.18
CA ALA A 229 2.88 -44.19 22.13
C ALA A 229 4.42 -44.10 22.07
N GLN A 230 4.94 -43.26 21.16
CA GLN A 230 6.39 -43.06 20.99
C GLN A 230 7.05 -42.53 22.26
N PHE A 231 6.43 -41.57 22.94
CA PHE A 231 6.98 -40.97 24.17
C PHE A 231 6.94 -41.92 25.37
N ASN A 232 5.92 -42.78 25.48
CA ASN A 232 5.90 -43.83 26.51
C ASN A 232 7.04 -44.85 26.30
N GLU A 233 7.22 -45.33 25.07
CA GLU A 233 8.29 -46.27 24.72
C GLU A 233 9.67 -45.63 24.96
N GLN A 234 9.91 -44.45 24.40
CA GLN A 234 11.19 -43.73 24.52
C GLN A 234 11.54 -43.39 25.98
N TYR A 235 10.58 -42.94 26.78
CA TYR A 235 10.81 -42.68 28.21
C TYR A 235 11.16 -43.97 28.96
N THR A 236 10.45 -45.07 28.67
CA THR A 236 10.66 -46.35 29.35
C THR A 236 12.04 -46.92 29.05
N THR A 237 12.52 -46.81 27.80
CA THR A 237 13.87 -47.21 27.42
C THR A 237 14.93 -46.26 28.01
N GLU A 238 14.88 -44.95 27.73
CA GLU A 238 15.96 -44.04 28.14
C GLU A 238 16.13 -43.93 29.67
N ILE A 239 15.02 -43.94 30.43
CA ILE A 239 15.08 -43.90 31.89
C ILE A 239 15.35 -45.30 32.48
N GLY A 240 14.87 -46.37 31.84
CA GLY A 240 15.16 -47.76 32.23
C GLY A 240 16.65 -48.08 32.11
N ASP A 241 17.20 -47.97 30.90
CA ASP A 241 18.60 -48.28 30.59
C ASP A 241 19.55 -47.46 31.47
N TYR A 242 19.26 -46.18 31.70
CA TYR A 242 20.08 -45.32 32.55
C TYR A 242 19.98 -45.68 34.04
N LYS A 243 18.78 -46.00 34.55
CA LYS A 243 18.58 -46.45 35.93
C LYS A 243 19.31 -47.77 36.18
N ASP A 244 19.15 -48.74 35.30
CA ASP A 244 19.74 -50.07 35.47
C ASP A 244 21.28 -50.01 35.37
N THR A 245 21.83 -49.16 34.48
CA THR A 245 23.26 -48.82 34.44
C THR A 245 23.79 -48.27 35.78
N ILE A 246 23.00 -47.48 36.50
CA ILE A 246 23.37 -47.00 37.85
C ILE A 246 23.26 -48.14 38.87
N VAL A 247 22.20 -48.94 38.84
CA VAL A 247 21.93 -50.04 39.78
C VAL A 247 23.06 -51.07 39.76
N ASP A 248 23.52 -51.50 38.58
CA ASP A 248 24.66 -52.42 38.43
C ASP A 248 25.96 -51.85 39.03
N ALA A 249 26.14 -50.53 38.97
CA ALA A 249 27.31 -49.84 39.52
C ALA A 249 27.26 -49.62 41.06
N LEU A 250 26.09 -49.72 41.71
CA LEU A 250 25.92 -49.40 43.13
C LEU A 250 26.86 -50.20 44.04
N ASN A 251 26.95 -51.52 43.85
CA ASN A 251 27.79 -52.40 44.68
C ASN A 251 29.29 -52.04 44.59
N SER A 252 29.77 -51.76 43.38
CA SER A 252 31.15 -51.31 43.13
C SER A 252 31.43 -49.98 43.81
N LYS A 253 30.46 -49.06 43.76
CA LYS A 253 30.54 -47.73 44.37
C LYS A 253 30.48 -47.76 45.90
N HIS A 254 29.71 -48.66 46.50
CA HIS A 254 29.75 -48.88 47.95
C HIS A 254 31.14 -49.34 48.41
N ALA A 255 31.69 -50.34 47.71
CA ALA A 255 33.03 -50.85 48.00
C ALA A 255 34.15 -49.82 47.74
N GLU A 256 33.93 -48.81 46.92
CA GLU A 256 34.81 -47.66 46.74
C GLU A 256 34.68 -46.64 47.90
N LEU A 257 33.46 -46.24 48.24
CA LEU A 257 33.17 -45.33 49.36
C LEU A 257 33.71 -45.88 50.69
N GLU A 258 33.58 -47.18 50.95
CA GLU A 258 34.19 -47.85 52.11
C GLU A 258 35.72 -47.71 52.14
N ARG A 259 36.40 -47.85 51.00
CA ARG A 259 37.86 -47.74 50.91
C ARG A 259 38.30 -46.29 51.11
N MET A 260 37.59 -45.32 50.54
CA MET A 260 37.84 -43.90 50.76
C MET A 260 37.63 -43.51 52.24
N ALA A 261 36.59 -44.01 52.90
CA ALA A 261 36.34 -43.74 54.31
C ALA A 261 37.44 -44.31 55.22
N LYS A 262 37.92 -45.52 54.94
CA LYS A 262 39.03 -46.16 55.70
C LYS A 262 40.33 -45.35 55.55
N ALA A 263 40.71 -44.97 54.32
CA ALA A 263 41.88 -44.13 54.08
C ALA A 263 41.77 -42.73 54.72
N ASN A 264 40.60 -42.08 54.60
CA ASN A 264 40.36 -40.77 55.20
C ASN A 264 40.36 -40.80 56.74
N ALA A 265 39.97 -41.92 57.38
CA ALA A 265 40.08 -42.09 58.82
C ALA A 265 41.55 -42.18 59.29
N GLU A 266 42.38 -42.93 58.55
CA GLU A 266 43.82 -43.06 58.81
C GLU A 266 44.57 -41.72 58.62
N GLU A 267 44.14 -40.87 57.69
CA GLU A 267 44.72 -39.54 57.48
C GLU A 267 44.15 -38.46 58.42
N GLN A 268 42.85 -38.53 58.78
CA GLN A 268 42.22 -37.70 59.82
C GLN A 268 42.95 -37.84 61.17
N GLU A 269 43.25 -39.06 61.60
CA GLU A 269 43.87 -39.30 62.89
C GLU A 269 45.30 -38.73 62.96
N ARG A 270 46.04 -38.72 61.84
CA ARG A 270 47.33 -38.01 61.71
C ARG A 270 47.15 -36.48 61.76
N MET A 271 46.21 -35.92 61.00
CA MET A 271 45.93 -34.47 60.97
C MET A 271 45.48 -33.93 62.33
N LYS A 272 44.70 -34.70 63.09
CA LYS A 272 44.18 -34.33 64.41
C LYS A 272 45.28 -34.22 65.46
N GLN A 273 46.31 -35.05 65.36
CA GLN A 273 47.52 -34.96 66.20
C GLN A 273 48.39 -33.75 65.84
N GLU A 274 48.40 -33.30 64.58
CA GLU A 274 49.13 -32.10 64.15
C GLU A 274 48.41 -30.78 64.50
N LEU A 275 47.07 -30.74 64.38
CA LEU A 275 46.29 -29.52 64.63
C LEU A 275 46.40 -29.05 66.10
N ALA A 276 46.34 -29.99 67.05
CA ALA A 276 46.49 -29.71 68.48
C ALA A 276 47.84 -29.06 68.84
N ALA A 277 48.90 -29.30 68.04
CA ALA A 277 50.20 -28.66 68.22
C ALA A 277 50.26 -27.23 67.63
N LYS A 278 49.34 -26.87 66.72
CA LYS A 278 49.29 -25.57 66.04
C LYS A 278 48.39 -24.55 66.74
N GLU A 279 47.25 -24.97 67.28
CA GLU A 279 46.33 -24.07 68.01
C GLU A 279 47.00 -23.41 69.23
N ALA A 280 47.86 -24.15 69.93
CA ALA A 280 48.67 -23.65 71.05
C ALA A 280 49.67 -22.54 70.66
N ALA A 281 50.08 -22.46 69.39
CA ALA A 281 51.04 -21.47 68.89
C ALA A 281 50.38 -20.20 68.32
N GLU A 282 49.17 -20.31 67.76
CA GLU A 282 48.50 -19.19 67.08
C GLU A 282 47.81 -18.21 68.04
N ALA A 283 47.33 -18.69 69.19
CA ALA A 283 46.71 -17.86 70.23
C ALA A 283 47.60 -16.69 70.68
N ALA A 284 48.93 -16.90 70.73
CA ALA A 284 49.91 -15.88 71.11
C ALA A 284 50.14 -14.77 70.07
N ARG A 285 49.68 -14.96 68.82
CA ARG A 285 49.90 -13.98 67.72
C ARG A 285 48.77 -12.95 67.60
N LEU A 286 47.55 -13.32 68.00
CA LEU A 286 46.33 -12.54 67.69
C LEU A 286 46.14 -11.29 68.56
N GLU A 287 46.69 -11.27 69.79
CA GLU A 287 46.63 -10.08 70.66
C GLU A 287 47.45 -8.89 70.13
N ALA A 288 48.49 -9.14 69.32
CA ALA A 288 49.38 -8.09 68.83
C ALA A 288 48.77 -7.22 67.72
N GLU A 289 47.94 -7.78 66.83
CA GLU A 289 47.45 -7.05 65.64
C GLU A 289 46.31 -6.07 65.95
N ARG A 290 45.49 -6.37 66.98
CA ARG A 290 44.32 -5.55 67.36
C ARG A 290 44.65 -4.09 67.70
N LYS A 291 45.91 -3.77 67.99
CA LYS A 291 46.35 -2.44 68.44
C LYS A 291 46.75 -1.47 67.32
N ARG A 292 46.67 -1.87 66.04
CA ARG A 292 47.20 -1.09 64.89
C ARG A 292 46.17 -0.70 63.81
N LYS A 293 44.87 -0.92 64.04
CA LYS A 293 43.79 -0.63 63.07
C LYS A 293 42.80 0.46 63.52
N GLU A 294 43.06 1.12 64.64
CA GLU A 294 42.16 2.15 65.22
C GLU A 294 42.49 3.58 64.77
N GLU A 295 43.68 3.82 64.22
CA GLU A 295 44.20 5.17 63.92
C GLU A 295 43.88 5.67 62.49
N GLU A 296 43.77 4.77 61.51
CA GLU A 296 43.59 5.15 60.09
C GLU A 296 42.15 5.62 59.75
N ALA A 297 41.17 5.41 60.64
CA ALA A 297 39.75 5.62 60.38
C ALA A 297 39.26 7.09 60.42
N LYS A 298 40.17 8.09 60.52
CA LYS A 298 39.81 9.50 60.79
C LYS A 298 40.07 10.51 59.66
N ALA A 299 40.69 10.13 58.54
CA ALA A 299 41.26 11.10 57.59
C ALA A 299 40.49 11.28 56.25
N ALA A 300 39.37 10.58 56.03
CA ALA A 300 38.75 10.46 54.70
C ALA A 300 37.24 10.79 54.66
N LYS A 301 36.82 11.95 55.20
CA LYS A 301 35.40 12.36 55.17
C LYS A 301 35.13 13.87 55.05
N GLU A 302 36.04 14.61 54.42
CA GLU A 302 35.81 15.99 53.97
C GLU A 302 36.26 16.14 52.50
N ILE A 303 35.88 17.25 51.86
CA ILE A 303 36.20 17.60 50.46
C ILE A 303 35.50 16.73 49.38
N GLN A 304 34.16 16.78 49.31
CA GLN A 304 33.47 16.87 48.00
C GLN A 304 32.00 17.35 48.14
N SER A 305 31.76 18.64 47.87
CA SER A 305 30.42 19.23 47.64
C SER A 305 30.56 20.62 46.98
N GLN A 306 29.49 21.11 46.30
CA GLN A 306 29.40 22.38 45.53
C GLN A 306 30.09 22.35 44.13
N ALA A 307 29.57 22.98 43.06
CA ALA A 307 28.23 23.56 42.78
C ALA A 307 28.00 23.75 41.25
N GLN A 308 26.78 24.19 40.85
CA GLN A 308 26.34 24.54 39.47
C GLN A 308 26.54 26.09 39.22
N GLU A 309 26.04 26.84 38.21
CA GLU A 309 24.79 26.83 37.40
C GLU A 309 24.78 27.97 36.29
N VAL A 310 23.68 28.14 35.51
CA VAL A 310 23.22 29.33 34.68
C VAL A 310 23.89 29.59 33.29
N GLY A 311 23.24 30.13 32.21
CA GLY A 311 21.80 30.29 31.83
C GLY A 311 21.38 31.46 30.86
N ASN A 312 20.66 31.15 29.75
CA ASN A 312 19.59 31.91 28.99
C ASN A 312 19.78 33.20 28.10
N LEU A 313 18.72 33.47 27.29
CA LEU A 313 18.30 34.62 26.40
C LEU A 313 18.87 34.70 24.95
N PHE A 314 18.17 35.08 23.83
CA PHE A 314 16.98 35.92 23.42
C PHE A 314 17.32 37.38 22.96
N ASP A 315 16.69 38.06 21.97
CA ASP A 315 15.76 37.75 20.83
C ASP A 315 15.51 39.02 19.92
N SER A 316 14.73 38.92 18.80
CA SER A 316 13.78 39.94 18.20
C SER A 316 13.88 40.36 16.70
N ALA A 317 12.81 40.95 16.13
CA ALA A 317 12.65 41.42 14.73
C ALA A 317 11.68 42.65 14.58
N SER A 318 11.63 43.32 13.40
CA SER A 318 10.83 44.56 13.17
C SER A 318 10.34 44.82 11.70
N VAL A 319 9.70 45.98 11.43
CA VAL A 319 8.27 46.05 11.00
C VAL A 319 7.86 47.26 10.08
N SER A 320 7.04 47.00 9.03
CA SER A 320 6.14 47.95 8.27
C SER A 320 6.76 49.18 7.53
N THR A 321 6.11 50.02 6.67
CA THR A 321 4.71 50.37 6.27
C THR A 321 4.57 50.79 4.77
N PRO A 322 3.35 50.93 4.17
CA PRO A 322 3.10 51.32 2.76
C PRO A 322 2.50 52.74 2.50
N ALA A 323 2.30 53.14 1.22
CA ALA A 323 1.70 54.42 0.77
C ALA A 323 0.77 54.33 -0.48
N TYR A 324 0.22 55.46 -0.97
CA TYR A 324 -1.06 55.60 -1.73
C TYR A 324 -1.02 56.76 -2.76
N THR A 325 -1.87 56.96 -3.81
CA THR A 325 -2.54 56.16 -4.88
C THR A 325 -2.97 57.15 -6.02
N PRO A 326 -3.46 56.71 -7.20
CA PRO A 326 -4.78 57.23 -7.65
C PRO A 326 -5.64 56.25 -8.51
N LYS A 327 -6.87 56.68 -8.88
CA LYS A 327 -7.86 55.88 -9.63
C LYS A 327 -7.90 56.15 -11.15
N THR A 328 -7.78 55.09 -11.95
CA THR A 328 -8.28 55.00 -13.35
C THR A 328 -8.90 53.62 -13.59
N SER A 329 -9.85 53.50 -14.53
CA SER A 329 -10.58 52.25 -14.82
C SER A 329 -9.77 51.28 -15.72
N VAL A 330 -8.59 50.89 -15.25
CA VAL A 330 -7.73 49.93 -15.95
C VAL A 330 -8.11 48.50 -15.57
N LYS A 331 -8.76 47.77 -16.49
CA LYS A 331 -8.97 46.32 -16.34
C LYS A 331 -7.63 45.60 -16.54
N LYS A 332 -7.07 45.05 -15.46
CA LYS A 332 -5.83 44.26 -15.53
C LYS A 332 -6.09 42.95 -16.28
N LYS A 333 -5.42 42.76 -17.42
CA LYS A 333 -5.32 41.46 -18.10
C LYS A 333 -4.19 40.67 -17.45
N ILE A 334 -4.45 39.42 -17.06
CA ILE A 334 -3.40 38.52 -16.56
C ILE A 334 -2.66 37.86 -17.73
N VAL A 335 -1.35 37.72 -17.60
CA VAL A 335 -0.45 37.09 -18.57
C VAL A 335 0.61 36.34 -17.77
N ALA A 336 0.75 35.04 -17.98
CA ALA A 336 1.87 34.27 -17.44
C ALA A 336 3.11 34.51 -18.31
N LEU A 337 4.27 34.66 -17.67
CA LEU A 337 5.56 34.81 -18.35
C LEU A 337 6.21 33.45 -18.65
N ASP A 338 5.85 32.43 -17.87
CA ASP A 338 6.41 31.09 -17.86
C ASP A 338 5.36 30.07 -17.34
N ALA A 339 5.76 28.81 -17.15
CA ALA A 339 4.88 27.74 -16.67
C ALA A 339 4.52 27.86 -15.18
N GLU A 340 5.40 28.41 -14.34
CA GLU A 340 5.13 28.59 -12.91
C GLU A 340 4.11 29.71 -12.69
N GLY A 341 4.15 30.75 -13.52
CA GLY A 341 3.11 31.77 -13.62
C GLY A 341 1.72 31.19 -13.90
N ILE A 342 1.60 30.13 -14.71
CA ILE A 342 0.31 29.43 -14.92
C ILE A 342 -0.14 28.72 -13.63
N ILE A 343 0.76 28.02 -12.92
CA ILE A 343 0.44 27.37 -11.65
C ILE A 343 -0.01 28.40 -10.61
N ASN A 344 0.70 29.52 -10.48
CA ASN A 344 0.34 30.59 -9.55
C ASN A 344 -1.03 31.23 -9.87
N ILE A 345 -1.41 31.37 -11.15
CA ILE A 345 -2.74 31.81 -11.56
C ILE A 345 -3.81 30.78 -11.16
N VAL A 346 -3.58 29.50 -11.41
CA VAL A 346 -4.53 28.41 -11.07
C VAL A 346 -4.71 28.30 -9.56
N SER A 347 -3.62 28.33 -8.78
CA SER A 347 -3.65 28.30 -7.31
C SER A 347 -4.38 29.51 -6.72
N PHE A 348 -4.17 30.71 -7.27
CA PHE A 348 -4.90 31.90 -6.83
C PHE A 348 -6.40 31.79 -7.11
N TRP A 349 -6.79 31.36 -8.31
CA TRP A 349 -8.19 31.11 -8.66
C TRP A 349 -8.84 30.00 -7.81
N TRP A 350 -8.12 28.91 -7.55
CA TRP A 350 -8.56 27.83 -6.67
C TRP A 350 -8.82 28.33 -5.24
N SER A 351 -8.01 29.28 -4.76
CA SER A 351 -8.17 29.93 -3.45
C SER A 351 -9.38 30.88 -3.31
N LYS A 352 -10.18 31.05 -4.38
CA LYS A 352 -11.33 31.96 -4.43
C LYS A 352 -12.60 31.28 -4.93
N ASP A 353 -12.53 30.63 -6.08
CA ASP A 353 -13.69 30.04 -6.75
C ASP A 353 -13.58 28.50 -6.80
N GLY A 354 -12.41 27.99 -7.22
CA GLY A 354 -12.23 26.56 -7.53
C GLY A 354 -12.52 25.62 -6.37
N MET A 355 -12.13 25.96 -5.13
CA MET A 355 -12.39 25.10 -3.96
C MET A 355 -13.89 24.93 -3.61
N TYR A 356 -14.77 25.78 -4.15
CA TYR A 356 -16.22 25.74 -3.89
C TYR A 356 -17.01 25.14 -5.07
N MET A 357 -16.34 24.74 -6.15
CA MET A 357 -16.98 24.12 -7.32
C MET A 357 -17.23 22.62 -7.12
N SER A 358 -18.17 22.07 -7.88
CA SER A 358 -18.42 20.62 -7.89
C SER A 358 -17.24 19.87 -8.52
N VAL A 359 -16.99 18.64 -8.07
CA VAL A 359 -15.97 17.75 -8.67
C VAL A 359 -16.25 17.51 -10.16
N GLU A 360 -17.52 17.42 -10.55
CA GLU A 360 -17.92 17.20 -11.95
C GLU A 360 -17.55 18.39 -12.84
N ASP A 361 -17.74 19.63 -12.37
CA ASP A 361 -17.43 20.84 -13.13
C ASP A 361 -15.93 21.13 -13.18
N LEU A 362 -15.21 20.83 -12.10
CA LEU A 362 -13.75 20.83 -12.09
C LEU A 362 -13.18 19.79 -13.05
N THR A 363 -13.78 18.59 -13.10
CA THR A 363 -13.39 17.52 -14.06
C THR A 363 -13.63 17.95 -15.51
N LYS A 364 -14.75 18.64 -15.80
CA LYS A 364 -15.00 19.25 -17.13
C LYS A 364 -13.94 20.31 -17.46
N MET A 365 -13.60 21.17 -16.51
CA MET A 365 -12.67 22.29 -16.71
C MET A 365 -11.22 21.83 -16.94
N PHE A 366 -10.75 20.84 -16.17
CA PHE A 366 -9.38 20.31 -16.24
C PHE A 366 -9.24 19.04 -17.10
N LYS A 367 -10.27 18.68 -17.88
CA LYS A 367 -10.31 17.44 -18.67
C LYS A 367 -9.06 17.19 -19.54
N LYS A 368 -8.47 18.24 -20.11
CA LYS A 368 -7.26 18.11 -20.95
C LYS A 368 -6.04 17.66 -20.14
N GLN A 369 -5.91 18.14 -18.91
CA GLN A 369 -4.83 17.79 -17.98
C GLN A 369 -5.07 16.39 -17.41
N ILE A 370 -6.30 16.07 -17.02
CA ILE A 370 -6.69 14.74 -16.55
C ILE A 370 -6.35 13.68 -17.62
N THR A 371 -6.78 13.87 -18.87
CA THR A 371 -6.45 12.96 -20.00
C THR A 371 -5.00 13.07 -20.51
N ALA A 372 -4.17 13.94 -19.93
CA ALA A 372 -2.72 13.83 -20.06
C ALA A 372 -2.14 12.89 -18.98
N VAL A 373 -2.57 13.03 -17.72
CA VAL A 373 -2.17 12.16 -16.61
C VAL A 373 -2.63 10.70 -16.82
N GLU A 374 -3.86 10.50 -17.31
CA GLU A 374 -4.39 9.17 -17.67
C GLU A 374 -3.47 8.43 -18.65
N LYS A 375 -2.73 9.13 -19.52
CA LYS A 375 -1.80 8.48 -20.46
C LYS A 375 -0.54 7.97 -19.80
N TYR A 376 -0.01 8.67 -18.80
CA TYR A 376 1.17 8.19 -18.06
C TYR A 376 0.81 6.93 -17.24
N ALA A 377 -0.40 6.88 -16.66
CA ALA A 377 -0.91 5.69 -15.99
C ALA A 377 -1.27 4.52 -16.93
N ASN A 378 -1.43 4.78 -18.24
CA ASN A 378 -1.73 3.78 -19.27
C ASN A 378 -0.53 3.47 -20.18
N ASP A 379 0.68 3.92 -19.85
CA ASP A 379 1.89 3.51 -20.56
C ASP A 379 2.17 2.01 -20.32
N LYS A 380 2.74 1.33 -21.31
CA LYS A 380 2.97 -0.12 -21.28
C LYS A 380 4.34 -0.54 -20.74
N VAL A 381 5.24 0.42 -20.53
CA VAL A 381 6.63 0.20 -20.13
C VAL A 381 6.88 0.88 -18.79
N ASN A 382 6.50 2.15 -18.67
CA ASN A 382 6.72 2.99 -17.47
C ASN A 382 5.40 3.64 -17.04
N ALA A 383 4.51 2.86 -16.42
CA ALA A 383 3.23 3.38 -15.92
C ALA A 383 3.42 4.22 -14.64
N GLU A 384 3.04 5.50 -14.68
CA GLU A 384 3.15 6.43 -13.54
C GLU A 384 1.79 6.72 -12.90
N PHE A 385 1.72 6.62 -11.56
CA PHE A 385 0.48 6.79 -10.79
C PHE A 385 0.63 7.85 -9.69
N ILE A 386 -0.36 8.72 -9.55
CA ILE A 386 -0.45 9.70 -8.45
C ILE A 386 -0.84 8.96 -7.17
N ASN A 387 0.10 8.85 -6.23
CA ASN A 387 -0.18 8.32 -4.89
C ASN A 387 -0.79 9.43 -4.01
N SER A 388 -2.11 9.42 -3.85
CA SER A 388 -2.85 10.38 -3.01
C SER A 388 -4.16 9.76 -2.51
N PRO A 389 -4.57 9.97 -1.24
CA PRO A 389 -5.87 9.50 -0.73
C PRO A 389 -7.08 10.16 -1.40
N HIS A 390 -6.85 11.17 -2.25
CA HIS A 390 -7.89 11.89 -3.01
C HIS A 390 -7.96 11.48 -4.49
N VAL A 391 -7.16 10.50 -4.93
CA VAL A 391 -7.12 10.02 -6.33
C VAL A 391 -7.27 8.51 -6.35
N ARG A 392 -8.19 8.00 -7.19
CA ARG A 392 -8.36 6.57 -7.49
C ARG A 392 -8.28 6.37 -8.99
N TYR A 393 -7.59 5.31 -9.41
CA TYR A 393 -7.60 4.82 -10.79
C TYR A 393 -8.64 3.70 -10.92
N GLU A 394 -9.35 3.66 -12.05
CA GLU A 394 -10.41 2.69 -12.33
C GLU A 394 -10.21 2.07 -13.73
N ASP A 395 -10.41 0.76 -13.84
CA ASP A 395 -10.19 -0.01 -15.07
C ASP A 395 -11.28 0.31 -16.12
N GLU A 396 -10.97 1.14 -17.13
CA GLU A 396 -11.87 1.37 -18.27
C GLU A 396 -11.85 0.18 -19.26
N VAL A 397 -12.49 -0.94 -18.87
CA VAL A 397 -12.53 -2.17 -19.68
C VAL A 397 -13.37 -1.98 -20.96
N LYS A 398 -12.69 -1.81 -22.10
CA LYS A 398 -13.30 -1.80 -23.44
C LYS A 398 -13.11 -3.14 -24.15
N ALA A 399 -14.21 -3.85 -24.40
CA ALA A 399 -14.20 -5.03 -25.25
C ALA A 399 -13.99 -4.62 -26.72
N LYS A 400 -13.00 -5.21 -27.39
CA LYS A 400 -12.79 -5.03 -28.83
C LYS A 400 -13.77 -5.93 -29.59
#